data_AF-A0A2D7R969-F1
#
_entry.id   AF-A0A2D7R969-F1
#
_cell.length_a   1.000
_cell.length_b   1.000
_cell.length_c   1.000
_cell.angle_alpha   90.00
_cell.angle_beta   90.00
_cell.angle_gamma   90.00
#
_symmetry.space_group_name_H-M   'P 1'
#
loop_
_entity.id
_entity.type
_entity.pdbx_description
1 polymer ?
#
loop_
_entity_poly.entity_id
_entity_poly.type
_entity_poly.pdbx_seq_one_letter_code
_entity_poly.pdbx_strand_id
1 'polypeptide(L)'
;MINYRARSFPTSLSSDERSKWLDDCSFGLTSKDSNYLTIQQFNREIIELSNAKNRSEQQARLLGDLTDSGKKVVTKYNLPT
;
A
#
# COMPACT_ATOMS: atom_id res chain seq x y z
N MET A 1 20.27 -2.33 -5.22
CA MET A 1 20.86 -1.46 -4.17
C MET A 1 19.94 -0.30 -3.77
N ILE A 2 19.26 0.35 -4.74
CA ILE A 2 18.33 1.47 -4.47
C ILE A 2 17.20 1.09 -3.50
N ASN A 3 16.55 -0.07 -3.67
CA ASN A 3 15.44 -0.51 -2.80
C ASN A 3 15.81 -0.57 -1.32
N TYR A 4 17.02 -1.05 -1.01
CA TYR A 4 17.51 -1.11 0.38
C TYR A 4 17.71 0.29 0.96
N ARG A 5 18.42 1.16 0.22
CA ARG A 5 18.63 2.56 0.63
C ARG A 5 17.31 3.31 0.75
N ALA A 6 16.36 3.10 -0.15
CA ALA A 6 15.07 3.77 -0.13
C ALA A 6 14.23 3.42 1.10
N ARG A 7 14.32 2.15 1.56
CA ARG A 7 13.59 1.66 2.74
C ARG A 7 14.27 2.02 4.06
N SER A 8 15.61 1.94 4.11
CA SER A 8 16.35 2.09 5.37
C SER A 8 16.98 3.49 5.55
N PHE A 9 17.34 4.16 4.46
CA PHE A 9 18.04 5.45 4.45
C PHE A 9 17.47 6.40 3.38
N PRO A 10 16.18 6.74 3.43
CA PRO A 10 15.51 7.49 2.34
C PRO A 10 16.11 8.87 2.09
N THR A 11 16.79 9.48 3.07
CA THR A 11 17.50 10.76 2.93
C THR A 11 18.81 10.63 2.16
N SER A 12 19.33 9.41 1.99
CA SER A 12 20.55 9.17 1.22
C SER A 12 20.32 9.18 -0.29
N LEU A 13 19.06 9.15 -0.76
CA LEU A 13 18.73 9.12 -2.18
C LEU A 13 18.80 10.52 -2.79
N SER A 14 19.34 10.60 -4.01
CA SER A 14 19.20 11.79 -4.84
C SER A 14 17.73 12.03 -5.23
N SER A 15 17.43 13.20 -5.79
CA SER A 15 16.08 13.52 -6.30
C SER A 15 15.61 12.52 -7.35
N ASP A 16 16.50 12.14 -8.28
CA ASP A 16 16.20 11.22 -9.37
C ASP A 16 16.00 9.79 -8.87
N GLU A 17 16.87 9.33 -7.94
CA GLU A 17 16.72 8.02 -7.30
C GLU A 17 15.39 7.93 -6.53
N ARG A 18 14.99 9.02 -5.86
CA ARG A 18 13.72 9.09 -5.13
C ARG A 18 12.53 9.03 -6.08
N SER A 19 12.59 9.77 -7.19
CA SER A 19 11.52 9.78 -8.20
C SER A 19 11.35 8.39 -8.80
N LYS A 20 12.45 7.75 -9.22
CA LYS A 20 12.44 6.38 -9.73
C LYS A 20 11.87 5.38 -8.71
N TRP A 21 12.24 5.51 -7.44
CA TRP A 21 11.69 4.67 -6.38
C TRP A 21 10.17 4.86 -6.19
N LEU A 22 9.67 6.09 -6.31
CA LEU A 22 8.24 6.37 -6.23
C LEU A 22 7.48 5.78 -7.42
N ASP A 23 8.05 5.83 -8.62
CA ASP A 23 7.46 5.20 -9.81
C ASP A 23 7.39 3.67 -9.65
N ASP A 24 8.49 3.05 -9.19
CA ASP A 24 8.55 1.61 -8.90
C ASP A 24 7.52 1.20 -7.84
N CYS A 25 7.39 1.99 -6.76
CA CYS A 25 6.38 1.75 -5.73
C CYS A 25 4.96 1.91 -6.27
N SER A 26 4.70 2.95 -7.07
CA SER A 26 3.38 3.20 -7.65
C SER A 26 2.98 2.08 -8.59
N PHE A 27 3.91 1.61 -9.44
CA PHE A 27 3.71 0.44 -10.27
C PHE A 27 3.39 -0.81 -9.43
N GLY A 28 4.15 -1.05 -8.36
CA GLY A 28 3.91 -2.18 -7.45
C GLY A 28 2.53 -2.15 -6.76
N LEU A 29 1.99 -0.96 -6.50
CA LEU A 29 0.70 -0.81 -5.82
C LEU A 29 -0.51 -0.77 -6.78
N THR A 30 -0.30 -0.64 -8.08
CA THR A 30 -1.38 -0.43 -9.06
C THR A 30 -1.42 -1.45 -10.19
N SER A 31 -0.28 -2.02 -10.56
CA SER A 31 -0.18 -2.96 -11.66
C SER A 31 -0.45 -4.39 -11.22
N LYS A 32 -1.31 -5.08 -11.97
CA LYS A 32 -1.56 -6.52 -11.83
C LYS A 32 -0.36 -7.39 -12.22
N ASP A 33 0.56 -6.82 -13.00
CA ASP A 33 1.81 -7.49 -13.40
C ASP A 33 2.89 -7.39 -12.33
N SER A 34 2.61 -6.67 -11.22
CA SER A 34 3.50 -6.65 -10.08
C SER A 34 3.33 -7.91 -9.22
N ASN A 35 4.39 -8.32 -8.54
CA ASN A 35 4.34 -9.43 -7.57
C ASN A 35 3.73 -9.00 -6.22
N TYR A 36 3.11 -7.83 -6.15
CA TYR A 36 2.58 -7.25 -4.92
C TYR A 36 1.05 -7.19 -4.95
N LEU A 37 0.46 -7.11 -3.76
CA LEU A 37 -0.96 -6.84 -3.61
C LEU A 37 -1.25 -5.41 -4.04
N THR A 38 -2.07 -5.25 -5.08
CA THR A 38 -2.49 -3.92 -5.55
C THR A 38 -3.50 -3.29 -4.60
N ILE A 39 -3.64 -1.96 -4.64
CA ILE A 39 -4.65 -1.22 -3.86
C ILE A 39 -6.07 -1.70 -4.17
N GLN A 40 -6.35 -2.03 -5.43
CA GLN A 40 -7.66 -2.57 -5.83
C GLN A 40 -7.93 -3.96 -5.25
N GLN A 41 -6.92 -4.83 -5.19
CA GLN A 41 -7.06 -6.14 -4.55
C GLN A 41 -7.17 -6.00 -3.03
N PHE A 42 -6.34 -5.16 -2.42
CA PHE A 42 -6.40 -4.84 -1.00
C PHE A 42 -7.79 -4.36 -0.58
N ASN A 43 -8.35 -3.36 -1.28
CA ASN A 43 -9.68 -2.83 -0.96
C ASN A 43 -10.78 -3.89 -1.09
N ARG A 44 -10.68 -4.76 -2.11
CA ARG A 44 -11.63 -5.87 -2.30
C ARG A 44 -11.54 -6.88 -1.16
N GLU A 45 -10.34 -7.32 -0.81
CA GLU A 45 -10.12 -8.27 0.29
C GLU A 45 -10.59 -7.69 1.62
N ILE A 46 -10.34 -6.40 1.88
CA ILE A 46 -10.85 -5.71 3.06
C ILE A 46 -12.38 -5.71 3.07
N ILE A 47 -13.07 -5.47 1.94
CA ILE A 47 -14.54 -5.52 1.87
C ILE A 47 -15.06 -6.95 2.10
N GLU A 48 -14.42 -7.96 1.51
CA GLU A 48 -14.80 -9.36 1.69
C GLU A 48 -14.64 -9.81 3.15
N LEU A 49 -13.48 -9.54 3.74
CA LEU A 49 -13.24 -9.76 5.17
C LEU A 49 -14.24 -8.94 5.99
N SER A 50 -14.55 -7.72 5.55
CA SER A 50 -15.49 -6.84 6.23
C SER A 50 -16.96 -7.28 6.15
N ASN A 51 -17.27 -8.29 5.35
CA ASN A 51 -18.62 -8.87 5.23
C ASN A 51 -18.71 -10.28 5.81
N ALA A 52 -17.60 -10.83 6.33
CA ALA A 52 -17.59 -12.15 6.95
C ALA A 52 -18.49 -12.19 8.20
N LYS A 53 -19.32 -13.24 8.30
CA LYS A 53 -20.40 -13.39 9.31
C LYS A 53 -19.91 -13.57 10.75
N ASN A 54 -18.68 -14.03 10.96
CA ASN A 54 -18.14 -14.36 12.29
C ASN A 54 -16.84 -13.60 12.55
N ARG A 55 -16.93 -12.29 12.77
CA ARG A 55 -15.76 -11.47 13.17
C ARG A 55 -15.82 -11.09 14.63
N SER A 56 -14.69 -11.21 15.30
CA SER A 56 -14.50 -10.63 16.63
C SER A 56 -14.39 -9.11 16.55
N GLU A 57 -14.63 -8.45 17.68
CA GLU A 57 -14.45 -7.00 17.80
C GLU A 57 -13.01 -6.58 17.45
N GLN A 58 -12.02 -7.39 17.86
CA GLN A 58 -10.61 -7.14 17.53
C GLN A 58 -10.36 -7.19 16.03
N GLN A 59 -10.96 -8.15 15.31
CA GLN A 59 -10.84 -8.24 13.86
C GLN A 59 -11.48 -7.04 13.16
N ALA A 60 -12.64 -6.57 13.66
CA ALA A 60 -13.29 -5.38 13.13
C ALA A 60 -12.42 -4.12 13.31
N ARG A 61 -11.81 -3.95 14.49
CA ARG A 61 -10.88 -2.84 14.75
C ARG A 61 -9.66 -2.89 13.83
N LEU A 62 -9.03 -4.06 13.69
CA LEU A 62 -7.85 -4.24 12.83
C LEU A 62 -8.17 -3.94 11.35
N LEU A 63 -9.34 -4.36 10.86
CA LEU A 63 -9.79 -4.04 9.49
C LEU A 63 -10.01 -2.53 9.31
N GLY A 64 -10.52 -1.84 10.33
CA GLY A 64 -10.62 -0.39 10.36
C GLY A 64 -9.25 0.30 10.23
N ASP A 65 -8.29 -0.11 11.07
CA ASP A 65 -6.93 0.43 11.05
C ASP A 65 -6.23 0.18 9.71
N LEU A 66 -6.41 -1.01 9.13
CA LEU A 66 -5.89 -1.36 7.80
C LEU A 66 -6.51 -0.49 6.70
N THR A 67 -7.82 -0.27 6.76
CA THR A 67 -8.54 0.60 5.81
C THR A 67 -8.00 2.02 5.87
N ASP A 68 -7.81 2.56 7.07
CA ASP A 68 -7.31 3.93 7.25
C ASP A 68 -5.85 4.07 6.82
N SER A 69 -5.02 3.06 7.08
CA SER A 69 -3.65 3.00 6.58
C SER A 69 -3.61 3.00 5.04
N GLY A 70 -4.44 2.17 4.39
CA GLY A 70 -4.56 2.12 2.94
C GLY A 70 -4.95 3.48 2.34
N LYS A 71 -5.98 4.13 2.90
CA LYS A 71 -6.40 5.48 2.49
C LYS A 71 -5.27 6.51 2.62
N LYS A 72 -4.51 6.49 3.73
CA LYS A 72 -3.38 7.39 3.92
C LYS A 72 -2.31 7.21 2.85
N VAL A 73 -2.01 5.97 2.46
CA VAL A 73 -1.04 5.68 1.39
C VAL A 73 -1.56 6.21 0.05
N VAL A 74 -2.80 5.90 -0.31
CA VAL A 74 -3.43 6.39 -1.56
C VAL A 74 -3.39 7.90 -1.65
N THR A 75 -3.83 8.61 -0.61
CA THR A 75 -3.87 10.07 -0.59
C THR A 75 -2.47 10.67 -0.63
N LYS A 76 -1.52 10.14 0.16
CA LYS A 76 -0.17 10.68 0.24
C LYS A 76 0.59 10.62 -1.08
N TYR A 77 0.34 9.58 -1.87
CA TYR A 77 1.06 9.32 -3.13
C TYR A 77 0.18 9.53 -4.37
N ASN A 78 -1.05 10.07 -4.21
CA ASN A 78 -2.01 10.32 -5.28
C ASN A 78 -2.21 9.10 -6.19
N LEU A 79 -2.38 7.92 -5.59
CA LEU A 79 -2.52 6.67 -6.32
C LEU A 79 -3.93 6.53 -6.90
N PRO A 80 -4.09 5.90 -8.08
CA PRO A 80 -5.40 5.56 -8.61
C PRO A 80 -6.05 4.46 -7.74
N THR A 81 -7.27 4.72 -7.28
CA THR A 81 -8.15 3.75 -6.61
C THR A 81 -9.07 3.07 -7.60
#